data_AF-A0A496WFT1-F1
#
_entry.id   AF-A0A496WFT1-F1
#
_cell.length_a   1.000
_cell.length_b   1.000
_cell.length_c   1.000
_cell.angle_alpha   90.00
_cell.angle_beta   90.00
_cell.angle_gamma   90.00
#
_symmetry.space_group_name_H-M   'P 1'
#
loop_
_entity.id
_entity.type
_entity.pdbx_description
1 polymer ?
#
loop_
_entity_poly.entity_id
_entity_poly.type
_entity_poly.pdbx_seq_one_letter_code
_entity_poly.pdbx_strand_id
1 'polypeptide(L)'
;MIDPGHEPQAVTRILFQDFPTWMMVTFYIAAIGAIVAFSYGCYVQIRKYRRGQSLSLSGIAKGLGNMVEELLSHRNLKRRDSSAGKAHALIFFGFAVLFIGTATITLEYDILAPVTGWRFWYGSFYLWFSLIVDLAGLGFVAGLIYMMYRRKWLALPKLDYKRPDRNPDEPDYDRSWYRREDWLFLWTLVLIG
;
A
#
# COMPACT_ATOMS: atom_id res chain seq x y z
N MET A 1 3.19 0.05 -30.29
CA MET A 1 2.57 1.14 -31.08
C MET A 1 1.24 0.59 -31.57
N ILE A 2 0.11 1.24 -31.25
CA ILE A 2 -1.21 0.77 -31.68
C ILE A 2 -1.29 0.98 -33.20
N ASP A 3 -1.75 -0.03 -33.93
CA ASP A 3 -1.96 0.05 -35.38
C ASP A 3 -2.96 1.20 -35.69
N PRO A 4 -2.65 2.12 -36.62
CA PRO A 4 -3.55 3.20 -37.03
C PRO A 4 -4.97 2.75 -37.41
N GLY A 5 -5.16 1.48 -37.81
CA GLY A 5 -6.47 0.93 -38.16
C GLY A 5 -7.31 0.38 -37.00
N HIS A 6 -6.82 0.41 -35.75
CA HIS A 6 -7.51 -0.18 -34.60
C HIS A 6 -8.25 0.89 -33.76
N GLU A 7 -9.51 0.62 -33.42
CA GLU A 7 -10.30 1.44 -32.49
C GLU A 7 -9.61 1.49 -31.11
N PRO A 8 -9.16 2.66 -30.62
CA PRO A 8 -8.41 2.77 -29.37
C PRO A 8 -9.20 2.24 -28.16
N GLN A 9 -10.52 2.34 -28.22
CA GLN A 9 -11.43 1.88 -27.17
C GLN A 9 -11.48 0.36 -27.02
N ALA A 10 -11.07 -0.39 -28.06
CA ALA A 10 -10.94 -1.85 -27.96
C ALA A 10 -9.74 -2.26 -27.09
N VAL A 11 -8.75 -1.38 -26.92
CA VAL A 11 -7.55 -1.62 -26.10
C VAL A 11 -7.80 -1.09 -24.69
N THR A 12 -8.55 -1.85 -23.89
CA THR A 12 -8.83 -1.55 -22.48
C THR A 12 -9.08 -2.85 -21.70
N ARG A 13 -9.13 -2.77 -20.37
CA ARG A 13 -9.50 -3.89 -19.50
C ARG A 13 -11.00 -3.80 -19.16
N ILE A 14 -11.70 -4.90 -19.33
CA ILE A 14 -13.10 -5.02 -18.88
C ILE A 14 -13.10 -5.22 -17.35
N LEU A 15 -13.76 -4.32 -16.63
CA LEU A 15 -13.95 -4.46 -15.18
C LEU A 15 -15.11 -5.41 -14.89
N PHE A 16 -14.95 -6.25 -13.85
CA PHE A 16 -15.95 -7.23 -13.41
C PHE A 16 -16.40 -8.22 -14.51
N GLN A 17 -15.53 -8.50 -15.48
CA GLN A 17 -15.82 -9.50 -16.51
C GLN A 17 -16.11 -10.85 -15.85
N ASP A 18 -17.25 -11.44 -16.19
CA ASP A 18 -17.73 -12.73 -15.68
C ASP A 18 -18.03 -12.78 -14.17
N PHE A 19 -18.18 -11.63 -13.50
CA PHE A 19 -18.51 -11.59 -12.07
C PHE A 19 -20.03 -11.60 -11.84
N PRO A 20 -20.59 -12.58 -11.11
CA PRO A 20 -21.99 -12.55 -10.73
C PRO A 20 -22.30 -11.39 -9.77
N THR A 21 -23.55 -10.94 -9.74
CA THR A 21 -23.99 -9.75 -8.97
C THR A 21 -23.60 -9.81 -7.50
N TRP A 22 -23.65 -10.97 -6.85
CA TRP A 22 -23.28 -11.11 -5.44
C TRP A 22 -21.80 -10.82 -5.18
N MET A 23 -20.89 -11.14 -6.11
CA MET A 23 -19.46 -10.82 -5.99
C MET A 23 -19.24 -9.31 -6.10
N MET A 24 -19.91 -8.65 -7.05
CA MET A 24 -19.86 -7.19 -7.21
C MET A 24 -20.38 -6.49 -5.96
N VAL A 25 -21.54 -6.91 -5.44
CA VAL A 25 -22.11 -6.36 -4.19
C VAL A 25 -21.15 -6.56 -3.02
N THR A 26 -20.58 -7.75 -2.88
CA THR A 26 -19.61 -8.05 -1.81
C THR A 26 -18.35 -7.17 -1.93
N PHE A 27 -17.83 -6.97 -3.14
CA PHE A 27 -16.71 -6.09 -3.40
C PHE A 27 -17.00 -4.66 -2.94
N TYR A 28 -18.14 -4.09 -3.32
CA TYR A 28 -18.49 -2.71 -2.92
C TYR A 28 -18.75 -2.59 -1.42
N ILE A 29 -19.36 -3.59 -0.77
CA ILE A 29 -19.50 -3.61 0.70
C ILE A 29 -18.12 -3.59 1.37
N ALA A 30 -17.20 -4.44 0.91
CA ALA A 30 -15.85 -4.49 1.44
C ALA A 30 -15.08 -3.18 1.18
N ALA A 31 -15.21 -2.59 0.00
CA ALA A 31 -14.57 -1.33 -0.37
C ALA A 31 -15.07 -0.18 0.52
N ILE A 32 -16.39 -0.04 0.69
CA ILE A 32 -16.98 0.96 1.59
C ILE A 32 -16.53 0.73 3.03
N GLY A 33 -16.54 -0.53 3.50
CA GLY A 33 -16.06 -0.89 4.83
C GLY A 33 -14.59 -0.51 5.05
N ALA A 34 -13.72 -0.77 4.07
CA ALA A 34 -12.31 -0.40 4.10
C ALA A 34 -12.12 1.12 4.15
N ILE A 35 -12.87 1.88 3.33
CA ILE A 35 -12.84 3.34 3.34
C ILE A 35 -13.28 3.88 4.70
N VAL A 36 -14.40 3.40 5.24
CA VAL A 36 -14.91 3.82 6.57
C VAL A 36 -13.90 3.52 7.67
N ALA A 37 -13.33 2.31 7.69
CA ALA A 37 -12.32 1.92 8.68
C ALA A 37 -11.07 2.80 8.57
N PHE A 38 -10.59 3.05 7.36
CA PHE A 38 -9.44 3.93 7.10
C PHE A 38 -9.72 5.37 7.55
N SER A 39 -10.84 5.96 7.14
CA SER A 39 -11.25 7.32 7.53
C SER A 39 -11.42 7.46 9.03
N TYR A 40 -12.00 6.46 9.69
CA TYR A 40 -12.11 6.41 11.14
C TYR A 40 -10.73 6.35 11.81
N GLY A 41 -9.82 5.50 11.32
CA GLY A 41 -8.44 5.43 11.79
C GLY A 41 -7.71 6.77 11.68
N CYS A 42 -7.82 7.45 10.53
CA CYS A 42 -7.30 8.80 10.33
C CYS A 42 -7.88 9.79 11.33
N TYR A 43 -9.21 9.76 11.55
CA TYR A 43 -9.88 10.60 12.53
C TYR A 43 -9.36 10.35 13.95
N VAL A 44 -9.24 9.10 14.38
CA VAL A 44 -8.69 8.75 15.71
C VAL A 44 -7.27 9.27 15.87
N GLN A 45 -6.43 9.12 14.84
CA GLN A 45 -5.05 9.57 14.89
C GLN A 45 -4.94 11.11 14.97
N ILE A 46 -5.71 11.83 14.15
CA ILE A 46 -5.80 13.30 14.21
C ILE A 46 -6.30 13.74 15.59
N ARG A 47 -7.36 13.12 16.11
CA ARG A 47 -7.91 13.43 17.43
C ARG A 47 -6.88 13.21 18.53
N LYS A 48 -6.06 12.15 18.45
CA LYS A 48 -4.97 11.88 19.38
C LYS A 48 -3.92 13.00 19.37
N TYR A 49 -3.45 13.41 18.19
CA TYR A 49 -2.46 14.49 18.08
C TYR A 49 -3.01 15.84 18.51
N ARG A 50 -4.29 16.11 18.27
CA ARG A 50 -4.96 17.34 18.74
C ARG A 50 -5.07 17.46 20.26
N ARG A 51 -4.91 16.36 21.01
CA ARG A 51 -4.82 16.39 22.48
C ARG A 51 -3.41 16.73 22.99
N GLY A 52 -2.41 16.75 22.11
CA GLY A 52 -1.05 17.18 22.43
C GLY A 52 -0.92 18.70 22.50
N GLN A 53 0.31 19.20 22.31
CA GLN A 53 0.60 20.63 22.32
C GLN A 53 -0.19 21.40 21.25
N SER A 54 -0.42 22.70 21.50
CA SER A 54 -1.09 23.59 20.54
C SER A 54 -0.42 23.51 19.17
N LEU A 55 -1.18 23.13 18.15
CA LEU A 55 -0.70 22.99 16.78
C LEU A 55 -0.27 24.38 16.27
N SER A 56 1.03 24.67 16.25
CA SER A 56 1.51 25.87 15.59
C SER A 56 1.42 25.65 14.08
N LEU A 57 0.63 26.49 13.40
CA LEU A 57 0.54 26.47 11.93
C LEU A 57 1.80 27.05 11.28
N SER A 58 2.67 27.71 12.06
CA SER A 58 3.92 28.28 11.58
C SER A 58 4.87 27.17 11.12
N GLY A 59 5.21 27.15 9.83
CA GLY A 59 6.19 26.21 9.29
C GLY A 59 5.62 24.87 8.82
N ILE A 60 4.30 24.69 8.77
CA ILE A 60 3.68 23.47 8.21
C ILE A 60 4.16 23.20 6.78
N ALA A 61 4.24 24.22 5.93
CA ALA A 61 4.71 24.04 4.55
C ALA A 61 6.15 23.51 4.49
N LYS A 62 7.05 24.05 5.33
CA LYS A 62 8.44 23.58 5.44
C LYS A 62 8.50 22.17 6.04
N GLY A 63 7.68 21.89 7.05
CA GLY A 63 7.55 20.55 7.64
C GLY A 63 7.04 19.52 6.64
N LEU A 64 6.06 19.89 5.81
CA LEU A 64 5.53 19.05 4.74
C LEU A 64 6.59 18.79 3.67
N GLY A 65 7.33 19.82 3.25
CA GLY A 65 8.46 19.68 2.32
C GLY A 65 9.53 18.73 2.84
N ASN A 66 9.95 18.91 4.09
CA ASN A 66 10.92 18.01 4.74
C ASN A 66 10.39 16.58 4.86
N MET A 67 9.10 16.42 5.20
CA MET A 67 8.45 15.11 5.28
C MET A 67 8.43 14.43 3.91
N VAL A 68 8.06 15.14 2.85
CA VAL A 68 8.08 14.61 1.48
C VAL A 68 9.50 14.25 1.06
N GLU A 69 10.49 15.10 1.31
CA GLU A 69 11.89 14.80 1.01
C GLU A 69 12.37 13.55 1.77
N GLU A 70 12.00 13.41 3.04
CA GLU A 70 12.38 12.27 3.87
C GLU A 70 11.70 10.97 3.41
N LEU A 71 10.41 11.03 3.09
CA LEU A 71 9.63 9.94 2.50
C LEU A 71 10.20 9.52 1.16
N LEU A 72 10.50 10.47 0.26
CA LEU A 72 11.00 10.15 -1.07
C LEU A 72 12.43 9.60 -1.03
N SER A 73 13.30 10.19 -0.20
CA SER A 73 14.71 9.83 -0.16
C SER A 73 14.99 8.47 0.49
N HIS A 74 14.11 8.01 1.41
CA HIS A 74 14.36 6.84 2.26
C HIS A 74 15.72 6.88 2.97
N ARG A 75 16.28 8.09 3.15
CA ARG A 75 17.69 8.31 3.54
C ARG A 75 18.00 7.72 4.91
N ASN A 76 17.07 7.86 5.85
CA ASN A 76 17.26 7.41 7.23
C ASN A 76 17.24 5.88 7.38
N LEU A 77 16.45 5.17 6.56
CA LEU A 77 16.46 3.71 6.53
C LEU A 77 17.73 3.17 5.86
N LYS A 78 18.10 3.72 4.69
CA LYS A 78 19.30 3.28 3.96
C LYS A 78 20.59 3.48 4.75
N ARG A 79 20.67 4.53 5.58
CA ARG A 79 21.86 4.84 6.39
C ARG A 79 22.14 3.80 7.48
N ARG A 80 21.11 3.15 8.02
CA ARG A 80 21.25 2.12 9.09
C ARG A 80 21.34 0.71 8.54
N ASP A 81 20.64 0.43 7.44
CA ASP A 81 20.62 -0.88 6.78
C ASP A 81 20.22 -0.70 5.30
N SER A 82 21.22 -0.65 4.43
CA SER A 82 21.01 -0.29 3.01
C SER A 82 20.10 -1.27 2.28
N SER A 83 20.20 -2.58 2.57
CA SER A 83 19.38 -3.59 1.90
C SER A 83 17.94 -3.55 2.39
N ALA A 84 17.71 -3.42 3.70
CA ALA A 84 16.37 -3.22 4.25
C ALA A 84 15.75 -1.91 3.75
N GLY A 85 16.54 -0.84 3.64
CA GLY A 85 16.08 0.45 3.13
C GLY A 85 15.67 0.41 1.66
N LYS A 86 16.40 -0.32 0.81
CA LYS A 86 16.01 -0.54 -0.59
C LYS A 86 14.73 -1.35 -0.71
N ALA A 87 14.61 -2.45 0.04
CA ALA A 87 13.41 -3.29 0.02
C ALA A 87 12.19 -2.54 0.53
N HIS A 88 12.33 -1.74 1.59
CA HIS A 88 11.22 -0.92 2.09
C HIS A 88 10.80 0.15 1.09
N ALA A 89 11.74 0.76 0.35
CA ALA A 89 11.42 1.69 -0.71
C ALA A 89 10.60 1.03 -1.83
N LEU A 90 10.96 -0.20 -2.24
CA LEU A 90 10.18 -0.96 -3.21
C LEU A 90 8.74 -1.24 -2.70
N ILE A 91 8.60 -1.62 -1.43
CA ILE A 91 7.28 -1.82 -0.81
C ILE A 91 6.49 -0.50 -0.82
N PHE A 92 7.08 0.59 -0.33
CA PHE A 92 6.39 1.88 -0.21
C PHE A 92 5.96 2.44 -1.56
N PHE A 93 6.88 2.55 -2.52
CA PHE A 93 6.58 3.12 -3.83
C PHE A 93 5.72 2.17 -4.67
N GLY A 94 5.95 0.86 -4.58
CA GLY A 94 5.10 -0.13 -5.23
C GLY A 94 3.66 -0.02 -4.75
N PHE A 95 3.46 0.00 -3.43
CA PHE A 95 2.13 0.21 -2.83
C PHE A 95 1.51 1.56 -3.23
N ALA A 96 2.27 2.66 -3.20
CA ALA A 96 1.75 3.98 -3.54
C ALA A 96 1.27 4.05 -5.00
N VAL A 97 2.03 3.47 -5.94
CA VAL A 97 1.64 3.42 -7.35
C VAL A 97 0.43 2.51 -7.56
N LEU A 98 0.38 1.33 -6.92
CA LEU A 98 -0.79 0.44 -6.95
C LEU A 98 -2.05 1.16 -6.44
N PHE A 99 -1.94 1.85 -5.30
CA PHE A 99 -3.04 2.60 -4.70
C PHE A 99 -3.52 3.73 -5.61
N ILE A 100 -2.61 4.52 -6.18
CA ILE A 100 -2.96 5.57 -7.16
C ILE A 100 -3.60 4.96 -8.40
N GLY A 101 -3.10 3.80 -8.85
CA GLY A 101 -3.68 3.02 -9.93
C GLY A 101 -5.15 2.71 -9.65
N THR A 102 -5.44 2.02 -8.55
CA THR A 102 -6.81 1.69 -8.14
C THR A 102 -7.68 2.94 -7.95
N ALA A 103 -7.16 4.01 -7.35
CA ALA A 103 -7.91 5.25 -7.18
C ALA A 103 -8.26 5.92 -8.52
N THR A 104 -7.36 5.85 -9.50
CA THR A 104 -7.59 6.36 -10.86
C THR A 104 -8.68 5.56 -11.56
N ILE A 105 -8.70 4.24 -11.35
CA ILE A 105 -9.74 3.33 -11.86
C ILE A 105 -11.10 3.72 -11.29
N THR A 106 -11.20 3.87 -9.97
CA THR A 106 -12.44 4.29 -9.31
C THR A 106 -12.87 5.67 -9.77
N LEU A 107 -11.94 6.62 -9.92
CA LEU A 107 -12.24 7.96 -10.40
C LEU A 107 -12.88 7.93 -11.80
N GLU A 108 -12.35 7.13 -12.72
CA GLU A 108 -12.95 7.01 -14.05
C GLU A 108 -14.24 6.18 -14.03
N TYR A 109 -14.18 4.93 -13.59
CA TYR A 109 -15.26 3.96 -13.75
C TYR A 109 -16.46 4.23 -12.83
N ASP A 110 -16.22 4.54 -11.57
CA ASP A 110 -17.29 4.71 -10.57
C ASP A 110 -17.80 6.15 -10.48
N ILE A 111 -17.02 7.15 -10.94
CA ILE A 111 -17.35 8.58 -10.77
C ILE A 111 -17.51 9.30 -12.11
N LEU A 112 -16.46 9.44 -12.91
CA LEU A 112 -16.49 10.28 -14.10
C LEU A 112 -17.36 9.69 -15.22
N ALA A 113 -17.20 8.40 -15.53
CA ALA A 113 -17.96 7.77 -16.60
C ALA A 113 -19.49 7.79 -16.34
N PRO A 114 -19.99 7.51 -15.12
CA PRO A 114 -21.41 7.62 -14.82
C PRO A 114 -21.94 9.07 -14.78
N VAL A 115 -21.14 10.03 -14.30
CA VAL A 115 -21.60 11.42 -14.09
C VAL A 115 -21.47 12.27 -15.36
N THR A 116 -20.39 12.11 -16.12
CA THR A 116 -20.06 12.96 -17.27
C THR A 116 -19.96 12.19 -18.58
N GLY A 117 -19.98 10.86 -18.55
CA GLY A 117 -19.70 10.02 -19.72
C GLY A 117 -18.23 9.97 -20.12
N TRP A 118 -17.34 10.66 -19.38
CA TRP A 118 -15.94 10.75 -19.74
C TRP A 118 -15.19 9.46 -19.41
N ARG A 119 -14.67 8.82 -20.45
CA ARG A 119 -13.74 7.70 -20.36
C ARG A 119 -12.39 8.12 -20.92
N PHE A 120 -11.32 7.73 -20.25
CA PHE A 120 -9.94 7.98 -20.71
C PHE A 120 -9.04 6.75 -20.57
N TRP A 121 -9.57 5.64 -20.03
CA TRP A 121 -8.80 4.45 -19.74
C TRP A 121 -8.77 3.47 -20.93
N TYR A 122 -8.17 3.89 -22.04
CA TYR A 122 -8.03 3.07 -23.24
C TYR A 122 -6.78 3.43 -24.05
N GLY A 123 -6.47 2.60 -25.04
CA GLY A 123 -5.37 2.82 -25.97
C GLY A 123 -4.00 2.97 -25.27
N SER A 124 -3.22 3.94 -25.74
CA SER A 124 -1.85 4.16 -25.23
C SER A 124 -1.81 4.53 -23.76
N PHE A 125 -2.82 5.26 -23.24
CA PHE A 125 -2.90 5.58 -21.81
C PHE A 125 -3.03 4.30 -20.99
N TYR A 126 -3.95 3.41 -21.37
CA TYR A 126 -4.12 2.11 -20.72
C TYR A 126 -2.83 1.28 -20.73
N LEU A 127 -2.11 1.24 -21.85
CA LEU A 127 -0.87 0.44 -21.97
C LEU A 127 0.24 0.94 -21.04
N TRP A 128 0.49 2.26 -21.00
CA TRP A 128 1.49 2.84 -20.09
C TRP A 128 1.07 2.67 -18.64
N PHE A 129 -0.21 2.91 -18.35
CA PHE A 129 -0.78 2.69 -17.02
C PHE A 129 -0.56 1.26 -16.55
N SER A 130 -0.95 0.26 -17.36
CA SER A 130 -0.80 -1.16 -17.02
C SER A 130 0.66 -1.50 -16.76
N LEU A 131 1.57 -1.11 -17.65
CA LEU A 131 2.99 -1.37 -17.49
C LEU A 131 3.54 -0.79 -16.18
N ILE A 132 3.19 0.45 -15.85
CA ILE A 132 3.66 1.12 -14.61
C ILE A 132 3.13 0.38 -13.38
N VAL A 133 1.85 0.01 -13.38
CA VAL A 133 1.21 -0.70 -12.27
C VAL A 133 1.77 -2.11 -12.11
N ASP A 134 2.03 -2.83 -13.20
CA ASP A 134 2.63 -4.17 -13.19
C ASP A 134 4.06 -4.15 -12.64
N LEU A 135 4.88 -3.18 -13.08
CA LEU A 135 6.23 -2.99 -12.54
C LEU A 135 6.23 -2.60 -11.06
N ALA A 136 5.27 -1.77 -10.65
CA ALA A 136 5.09 -1.40 -9.25
C ALA A 136 4.68 -2.61 -8.40
N GLY A 137 3.77 -3.45 -8.89
CA GLY A 137 3.39 -4.73 -8.27
C GLY A 137 4.57 -5.67 -8.10
N LEU A 138 5.36 -5.86 -9.17
CA LEU A 138 6.58 -6.67 -9.11
C LEU A 138 7.57 -6.14 -8.07
N GLY A 139 7.78 -4.82 -8.04
CA GLY A 139 8.62 -4.16 -7.04
C GLY A 139 8.11 -4.40 -5.62
N PHE A 140 6.81 -4.20 -5.39
CA PHE A 140 6.15 -4.42 -4.11
C PHE A 140 6.35 -5.85 -3.61
N VAL A 141 6.03 -6.85 -4.43
CA VAL A 141 6.18 -8.28 -4.10
C VAL A 141 7.65 -8.64 -3.86
N ALA A 142 8.57 -8.18 -4.70
CA ALA A 142 10.00 -8.43 -4.51
C ALA A 142 10.52 -7.84 -3.19
N GLY A 143 10.09 -6.63 -2.84
CA GLY A 143 10.40 -6.00 -1.56
C GLY A 143 9.86 -6.79 -0.36
N LEU A 144 8.61 -7.27 -0.44
CA LEU A 144 7.99 -8.12 0.58
C LEU A 144 8.75 -9.43 0.75
N ILE A 145 9.00 -10.17 -0.34
CA ILE A 145 9.73 -11.44 -0.32
C ILE A 145 11.10 -11.25 0.31
N TYR A 146 11.83 -10.19 -0.05
CA TYR A 146 13.12 -9.90 0.57
C TYR A 146 13.00 -9.64 2.08
N MET A 147 12.00 -8.87 2.52
CA MET A 147 11.80 -8.57 3.93
C MET A 147 11.35 -9.80 4.74
N MET A 148 10.54 -10.68 4.14
CA MET A 148 10.21 -12.00 4.69
C MET A 148 11.46 -12.87 4.81
N TYR A 149 12.28 -12.90 3.76
CA TYR A 149 13.52 -13.64 3.74
C TYR A 149 14.46 -13.18 4.87
N ARG A 150 14.66 -11.86 4.96
CA ARG A 150 15.47 -11.22 6.00
C ARG A 150 14.95 -11.50 7.41
N ARG A 151 13.63 -11.57 7.59
CA ARG A 151 13.05 -11.84 8.92
C ARG A 151 13.23 -13.29 9.36
N LYS A 152 13.05 -14.26 8.45
CA LYS A 152 13.09 -15.69 8.82
C LYS A 152 14.49 -16.29 8.79
N TRP A 153 15.26 -15.99 7.75
CA TRP A 153 16.53 -16.68 7.48
C TRP A 153 17.76 -15.91 7.96
N LEU A 154 17.75 -14.57 7.92
CA LEU A 154 18.89 -13.80 8.46
C LEU A 154 18.88 -13.68 9.99
N ALA A 155 17.76 -14.02 10.65
CA ALA A 155 17.61 -14.14 12.11
C ALA A 155 18.32 -13.03 12.92
N LEU A 156 18.25 -11.79 12.42
CA LEU A 156 19.03 -10.68 12.98
C LEU A 156 18.61 -10.42 14.44
N PRO A 157 19.54 -10.17 15.39
CA PRO A 157 19.21 -9.97 16.80
C PRO A 157 18.18 -8.86 17.05
N LYS A 158 18.18 -7.82 16.20
CA LYS A 158 17.22 -6.71 16.21
C LYS A 158 15.78 -7.09 15.82
N LEU A 159 15.53 -8.33 15.42
CA LEU A 159 14.22 -8.87 15.04
C LEU A 159 13.74 -9.97 16.00
N ASP A 160 14.48 -10.23 17.09
CA ASP A 160 14.05 -11.20 18.09
C ASP A 160 12.91 -10.62 18.94
N TYR A 161 11.90 -11.46 19.21
CA TYR A 161 10.76 -11.11 20.07
C TYR A 161 11.04 -11.40 21.54
N LYS A 162 12.18 -12.03 21.86
CA LYS A 162 12.59 -12.28 23.24
C LYS A 162 12.73 -10.96 24.00
N ARG A 163 12.22 -10.96 25.23
CA ARG A 163 12.42 -9.90 26.21
C ARG A 163 13.41 -10.37 27.27
N PRO A 164 14.72 -10.15 27.06
CA PRO A 164 15.74 -10.53 28.04
C PRO A 164 15.61 -9.74 29.36
N ASP A 165 14.78 -8.68 29.36
CA ASP A 165 14.45 -7.84 30.50
C ASP A 165 13.30 -8.38 31.39
N ARG A 166 12.63 -9.48 31.01
CA ARG A 166 11.49 -10.04 31.76
C ARG A 166 11.70 -11.48 32.21
N ASN A 167 11.12 -11.83 33.36
CA ASN A 167 11.10 -13.20 33.85
C ASN A 167 10.02 -14.03 33.12
N PRO A 168 10.22 -15.36 32.95
CA PRO A 168 9.27 -16.22 32.24
C PRO A 168 7.85 -16.26 32.83
N ASP A 169 7.73 -16.02 34.14
CA ASP A 169 6.46 -16.06 34.87
C ASP A 169 5.66 -14.76 34.77
N GLU A 170 6.23 -13.71 34.17
CA GLU A 170 5.56 -12.42 34.02
C GLU A 170 4.54 -12.44 32.86
N PRO A 171 3.39 -11.77 33.01
CA PRO A 171 2.43 -11.65 31.93
C PRO A 171 3.06 -10.98 30.69
N ASP A 172 2.65 -11.44 29.51
CA ASP A 172 3.14 -10.98 28.19
C ASP A 172 4.63 -11.36 27.92
N TYR A 173 5.22 -12.30 28.67
CA TYR A 173 6.55 -12.87 28.37
C TYR A 173 6.56 -13.63 27.03
N ASP A 174 5.56 -14.51 26.79
CA ASP A 174 5.44 -15.21 25.51
C ASP A 174 4.82 -14.32 24.42
N ARG A 175 5.61 -14.07 23.37
CA ARG A 175 5.23 -13.30 22.17
C ARG A 175 5.17 -14.16 20.91
N SER A 176 5.10 -15.48 21.06
CA SER A 176 4.96 -16.42 19.95
C SER A 176 3.74 -16.14 19.09
N TRP A 177 2.67 -15.60 19.68
CA TRP A 177 1.45 -15.19 18.98
C TRP A 177 1.71 -14.08 17.94
N TYR A 178 2.41 -13.00 18.31
CA TYR A 178 2.76 -11.92 17.37
C TYR A 178 3.60 -12.41 16.19
N ARG A 179 4.45 -13.41 16.41
CA ARG A 179 5.19 -14.04 15.31
C ARG A 179 4.23 -14.73 14.34
N ARG A 180 3.20 -15.43 14.83
CA ARG A 180 2.18 -16.08 13.98
C ARG A 180 1.35 -15.05 13.22
N GLU A 181 0.91 -13.99 13.89
CA GLU A 181 0.19 -12.88 13.26
C GLU A 181 1.01 -12.23 12.14
N ASP A 182 2.28 -11.93 12.40
CA ASP A 182 3.17 -11.35 11.40
C ASP A 182 3.34 -12.28 10.18
N TRP A 183 3.45 -13.59 10.39
CA TRP A 183 3.53 -14.55 9.29
C TRP A 183 2.24 -14.66 8.50
N LEU A 184 1.10 -14.71 9.20
CA LEU A 184 -0.21 -14.75 8.56
C LEU A 184 -0.45 -13.50 7.71
N PHE A 185 -0.11 -12.32 8.23
CA PHE A 185 -0.19 -11.06 7.52
C PHE A 185 0.70 -11.05 6.26
N LEU A 186 1.97 -11.47 6.39
CA LEU A 186 2.91 -11.49 5.28
C LEU A 186 2.50 -12.48 4.18
N TRP A 187 2.04 -13.68 4.56
CA TRP A 187 1.52 -14.65 3.58
C TRP A 187 0.25 -14.15 2.90
N THR A 188 -0.64 -13.50 3.65
CA THR A 188 -1.84 -12.90 3.06
C THR A 188 -1.46 -11.88 2.00
N LEU A 189 -0.53 -10.97 2.29
CA LEU A 189 -0.04 -9.97 1.33
C LEU A 189 0.60 -10.57 0.07
N VAL A 190 1.34 -11.67 0.21
CA VAL A 190 1.96 -12.36 -0.95
C VAL A 190 0.94 -13.14 -1.77
N LEU A 191 -0.11 -13.67 -1.15
CA LEU A 191 -1.14 -14.44 -1.85
C LEU A 191 -2.16 -13.56 -2.58
N ILE A 192 -2.45 -12.37 -2.04
CA ILE A 192 -3.40 -11.43 -2.64
C ILE A 192 -2.75 -10.41 -3.58
N GLY A 193 -1.43 -10.22 -3.48
CA GLY A 193 -0.64 -9.26 -4.26
C GLY A 193 0.04 -9.92 -5.45
#